data_AF-A0A168LPY3-F1
#
_entry.id   AF-A0A168LPY3-F1
#
_cell.length_a   1.000
_cell.length_b   1.000
_cell.length_c   1.000
_cell.angle_alpha   90.00
_cell.angle_beta   90.00
_cell.angle_gamma   90.00
#
_symmetry.space_group_name_H-M   'P 1'
#
loop_
_entity.id
_entity.type
_entity.pdbx_description
1 polymer ?
#
loop_
_entity_poly.entity_id
_entity_poly.type
_entity_poly.pdbx_seq_one_letter_code
_entity_poly.pdbx_strand_id
1 'polypeptide(L)'
;MLVVAVVIAALIARKLKHEARLKSSGIAEIDKMEGVQFEQYLGHLFRSQGYKAEVTQATGDYGADLVLSKDGKRIVVQAKRYSKNVGLKAVQEVRGAVAHYRASAAWVVTNRDYTEQAYKLAKSNNVRLISRDELIEMLLQMKEKVLASKKTVNAETSV
;
A
#
# COMPACT_ATOMS: atom_id res chain seq x y z
N MET A 1 -2.74 7.70 39.27
CA MET A 1 -1.65 6.69 39.32
C MET A 1 -2.01 5.43 38.54
N LEU A 2 -3.07 4.69 38.90
CA LEU A 2 -3.45 3.43 38.22
C LEU A 2 -3.83 3.60 36.74
N VAL A 3 -4.69 4.58 36.42
CA VAL A 3 -5.13 4.86 35.03
C VAL A 3 -3.94 5.25 34.15
N VAL A 4 -3.02 6.06 34.68
CA VAL A 4 -1.80 6.47 33.97
C VAL A 4 -0.90 5.26 33.69
N ALA A 5 -0.74 4.35 34.66
CA ALA A 5 0.03 3.11 34.48
C ALA A 5 -0.60 2.19 33.43
N VAL A 6 -1.94 2.05 33.42
CA VAL A 6 -2.67 1.27 32.40
C VAL A 6 -2.51 1.88 31.01
N VAL A 7 -2.60 3.22 30.88
CA VAL A 7 -2.38 3.90 29.60
C VAL A 7 -0.94 3.70 29.11
N ILE A 8 0.06 3.87 29.98
CA ILE A 8 1.47 3.65 29.63
C ILE A 8 1.69 2.19 29.22
N ALA A 9 1.18 1.22 29.97
CA ALA A 9 1.28 -0.20 29.64
C ALA A 9 0.61 -0.52 28.29
N ALA A 10 -0.56 0.07 28.01
CA ALA A 10 -1.25 -0.08 26.73
C ALA A 10 -0.46 0.54 25.57
N LEU A 11 0.18 1.69 25.77
CA LEU A 11 1.06 2.32 24.76
C LEU A 11 2.31 1.48 24.49
N ILE A 12 2.94 0.94 25.55
CA ILE A 12 4.09 0.03 25.43
C ILE A 12 3.67 -1.24 24.68
N ALA A 13 2.56 -1.87 25.07
CA ALA A 13 2.05 -3.06 24.41
C ALA A 13 1.71 -2.81 22.93
N ARG A 14 1.09 -1.65 22.61
CA ARG A 14 0.84 -1.22 21.22
C ARG A 14 2.13 -1.06 20.43
N LYS A 15 3.14 -0.41 21.01
CA LYS A 15 4.45 -0.22 20.37
C LYS A 15 5.15 -1.55 20.11
N LEU A 16 5.19 -2.46 21.09
CA LEU A 16 5.78 -3.79 20.94
C LEU A 16 5.08 -4.62 19.87
N LYS A 17 3.74 -4.60 19.84
CA LYS A 17 2.95 -5.28 18.81
C LYS A 17 3.19 -4.69 17.43
N HIS A 18 3.32 -3.37 17.32
CA HIS A 18 3.63 -2.68 16.08
C HIS A 18 5.04 -3.02 15.57
N GLU A 19 6.06 -3.02 16.43
CA GLU A 19 7.43 -3.45 16.09
C GLU A 19 7.49 -4.91 15.61
N ALA A 20 6.80 -5.82 16.30
CA ALA A 20 6.70 -7.20 15.87
C ALA A 20 6.04 -7.34 14.49
N ARG A 21 4.96 -6.56 14.26
CA ARG A 21 4.30 -6.49 12.95
C ARG A 21 5.23 -5.99 11.86
N LEU A 22 5.93 -4.88 12.09
CA LEU A 22 6.92 -4.32 11.17
C LEU A 22 7.96 -5.35 10.74
N LYS A 23 8.54 -6.06 11.71
CA LYS A 23 9.56 -7.09 11.45
C LYS A 23 9.01 -8.25 10.62
N SER A 24 7.74 -8.60 10.81
CA SER A 24 7.09 -9.71 10.10
C SER A 24 6.48 -9.34 8.74
N SER A 25 6.24 -8.06 8.44
CA SER A 25 5.48 -7.64 7.24
C SER A 25 6.28 -7.66 5.95
N GLY A 26 7.61 -7.52 6.02
CA GLY A 26 8.46 -7.36 4.83
C GLY A 26 8.65 -5.91 4.38
N ILE A 27 8.24 -4.93 5.21
CA ILE A 27 8.37 -3.51 4.88
C ILE A 27 9.83 -3.05 4.81
N ALA A 28 10.74 -3.70 5.53
CA ALA A 28 12.17 -3.37 5.52
C ALA A 28 12.83 -3.72 4.18
N GLU A 29 12.31 -4.73 3.49
CA GLU A 29 12.71 -5.13 2.14
C GLU A 29 12.20 -4.12 1.12
N ILE A 30 10.96 -3.65 1.28
CA ILE A 30 10.39 -2.56 0.46
C ILE A 30 11.22 -1.27 0.60
N ASP A 31 11.71 -0.95 1.81
CA ASP A 31 12.55 0.23 2.04
C ASP A 31 13.88 0.19 1.25
N LYS A 32 14.29 -0.99 0.77
CA LYS A 32 15.52 -1.21 -0.02
C LYS A 32 15.27 -1.38 -1.52
N MET A 33 14.01 -1.42 -1.96
CA MET A 33 13.67 -1.60 -3.38
C MET A 33 13.96 -0.36 -4.20
N GLU A 34 14.16 -0.53 -5.50
CA GLU A 34 14.03 0.57 -6.46
C GLU A 34 12.57 0.90 -6.77
N GLY A 35 12.30 2.09 -7.33
CA GLY A 35 10.93 2.54 -7.66
C GLY A 35 10.15 1.52 -8.50
N VAL A 36 10.76 1.07 -9.61
CA VAL A 36 10.18 0.06 -10.50
C VAL A 36 9.93 -1.28 -9.79
N GLN A 37 10.84 -1.69 -8.91
CA GLN A 37 10.65 -2.93 -8.13
C GLN A 37 9.46 -2.79 -7.17
N PHE A 38 9.28 -1.61 -6.56
CA PHE A 38 8.13 -1.33 -5.71
C PHE A 38 6.81 -1.35 -6.49
N GLU A 39 6.78 -0.77 -7.70
CA GLU A 39 5.60 -0.81 -8.58
C GLU A 39 5.21 -2.24 -8.95
N GLN A 40 6.18 -3.05 -9.36
CA GLN A 40 5.97 -4.48 -9.65
C GLN A 40 5.46 -5.22 -8.42
N TYR A 41 6.05 -4.97 -7.26
CA TYR A 41 5.64 -5.57 -6.00
C TYR A 41 4.20 -5.22 -5.63
N LEU A 42 3.81 -3.94 -5.76
CA LEU A 42 2.42 -3.52 -5.57
C LEU A 42 1.48 -4.20 -6.57
N GLY A 43 1.91 -4.43 -7.80
CA GLY A 43 1.17 -5.22 -8.77
C GLY A 43 0.85 -6.63 -8.26
N HIS A 44 1.83 -7.33 -7.68
CA HIS A 44 1.62 -8.63 -7.05
C HIS A 44 0.71 -8.55 -5.81
N LEU A 45 0.93 -7.55 -4.96
CA LEU A 45 0.10 -7.30 -3.78
C LEU A 45 -1.37 -7.14 -4.15
N PHE A 46 -1.70 -6.25 -5.09
CA PHE A 46 -3.08 -6.02 -5.51
C PHE A 46 -3.70 -7.24 -6.20
N ARG A 47 -2.93 -8.00 -7.00
CA ARG A 47 -3.40 -9.27 -7.56
C ARG A 47 -3.78 -10.28 -6.46
N SER A 48 -2.98 -10.38 -5.40
CA SER A 48 -3.31 -11.24 -4.23
C SER A 48 -4.60 -10.82 -3.49
N GLN A 49 -5.04 -9.58 -3.69
CA GLN A 49 -6.28 -9.02 -3.15
C GLN A 49 -7.46 -9.09 -4.14
N GLY A 50 -7.26 -9.76 -5.27
CA GLY A 50 -8.29 -9.99 -6.29
C GLY A 50 -8.48 -8.84 -7.28
N TYR A 51 -7.53 -7.91 -7.39
CA TYR A 51 -7.52 -6.93 -8.47
C TYR A 51 -6.85 -7.51 -9.72
N LYS A 52 -7.35 -7.14 -10.89
CA LYS A 52 -6.50 -7.13 -12.10
C LYS A 52 -5.59 -5.91 -11.98
N ALA A 53 -4.27 -6.11 -11.97
CA ALA A 53 -3.29 -5.04 -11.84
C ALA A 53 -2.35 -5.01 -13.04
N GLU A 54 -2.25 -3.86 -13.68
CA GLU A 54 -1.32 -3.54 -14.76
C GLU A 54 -0.32 -2.51 -14.25
N VAL A 55 0.97 -2.74 -14.46
CA VAL A 55 2.03 -1.76 -14.18
C VAL A 55 2.26 -1.00 -15.48
N THR A 56 2.26 0.33 -15.43
CA THR A 56 2.39 1.17 -16.61
C THR A 56 3.85 1.25 -17.07
N GLN A 57 4.09 1.89 -18.22
CA GLN A 57 5.45 2.09 -18.72
C GLN A 57 6.17 3.16 -17.89
N ALA A 58 7.48 3.00 -17.68
CA ALA A 58 8.28 3.94 -16.87
C ALA A 58 8.33 5.37 -17.44
N THR A 59 8.02 5.56 -18.72
CA THR A 59 8.00 6.87 -19.39
C THR A 59 6.65 7.11 -20.05
N GLY A 60 6.08 8.31 -19.91
CA GLY A 60 4.79 8.63 -20.51
C GLY A 60 3.63 7.92 -19.82
N ASP A 61 3.75 7.68 -18.52
CA ASP A 61 2.73 7.01 -17.68
C ASP A 61 1.52 7.92 -17.36
N TYR A 62 1.60 9.20 -17.73
CA TYR A 62 0.59 10.23 -17.45
C TYR A 62 0.26 10.38 -15.95
N GLY A 63 1.21 10.05 -15.06
CA GLY A 63 1.10 10.20 -13.60
C GLY A 63 0.42 9.02 -12.88
N ALA A 64 0.47 7.81 -13.43
CA ALA A 64 0.02 6.60 -12.75
C ALA A 64 0.96 5.45 -13.05
N ASP A 65 1.52 4.83 -12.01
CA ASP A 65 2.43 3.70 -12.11
C ASP A 65 1.68 2.36 -12.21
N LEU A 66 0.42 2.31 -11.75
CA LEU A 66 -0.44 1.14 -11.90
C LEU A 66 -1.87 1.52 -12.27
N VAL A 67 -2.52 0.60 -12.99
CA VAL A 67 -3.94 0.61 -13.26
C VAL A 67 -4.56 -0.66 -12.69
N LEU A 68 -5.48 -0.51 -11.74
CA LEU A 68 -6.22 -1.61 -11.13
C LEU A 68 -7.63 -1.68 -11.68
N SER A 69 -8.16 -2.89 -11.81
CA SER A 69 -9.56 -3.14 -12.15
C SER A 69 -10.15 -4.24 -11.26
N LYS A 70 -11.31 -3.96 -10.65
CA LYS A 70 -12.07 -4.92 -9.84
C LYS A 70 -13.54 -4.51 -9.80
N ASP A 71 -14.45 -5.46 -9.97
CA ASP A 71 -15.90 -5.26 -9.89
C ASP A 71 -16.41 -4.08 -10.74
N GLY A 72 -15.92 -3.98 -11.98
CA GLY A 72 -16.26 -2.89 -12.91
C GLY A 72 -15.64 -1.52 -12.57
N LYS A 73 -14.89 -1.39 -11.47
CA LYS A 73 -14.21 -0.16 -11.08
C LYS A 73 -12.77 -0.16 -11.56
N ARG A 74 -12.37 0.93 -12.20
CA ARG A 74 -10.98 1.19 -12.61
C ARG A 74 -10.35 2.24 -11.70
N ILE A 75 -9.11 2.01 -11.30
CA ILE A 75 -8.39 2.79 -10.30
C ILE A 75 -6.98 3.06 -10.84
N VAL A 76 -6.55 4.32 -10.82
CA VAL A 76 -5.14 4.68 -11.08
C VAL A 76 -4.38 4.78 -9.77
N VAL A 77 -3.14 4.32 -9.76
CA VAL A 77 -2.29 4.30 -8.56
C VAL A 77 -0.95 4.95 -8.87
N GLN A 78 -0.53 5.89 -8.04
CA GLN A 78 0.84 6.37 -7.99
C GLN A 78 1.56 5.73 -6.78
N ALA A 79 2.64 5.03 -7.05
CA ALA A 79 3.54 4.43 -6.09
C ALA A 79 4.73 5.37 -5.81
N LYS A 80 4.94 5.73 -4.54
CA LYS A 80 6.09 6.53 -4.10
C LYS A 80 6.87 5.81 -3.02
N ARG A 81 7.96 5.16 -3.40
CA ARG A 81 8.95 4.62 -2.45
C ARG A 81 9.99 5.68 -2.15
N TYR A 82 9.99 6.29 -0.97
CA TYR A 82 10.93 7.37 -0.59
C TYR A 82 11.55 7.18 0.80
N SER A 83 12.56 8.00 1.11
CA SER A 83 13.17 8.12 2.43
C SER A 83 12.45 9.14 3.34
N LYS A 84 11.61 10.00 2.76
CA LYS A 84 10.86 11.08 3.45
C LYS A 84 9.38 11.02 3.12
N ASN A 85 8.57 11.76 3.87
CA ASN A 85 7.13 11.84 3.65
C ASN A 85 6.78 12.39 2.27
N VAL A 86 5.69 11.89 1.70
CA VAL A 86 5.22 12.22 0.36
C VAL A 86 4.41 13.51 0.39
N GLY A 87 4.78 14.46 -0.47
CA GLY A 87 4.10 15.74 -0.63
C GLY A 87 2.95 15.73 -1.64
N LEU A 88 2.35 16.90 -1.84
CA LEU A 88 1.15 17.09 -2.67
C LEU A 88 1.33 16.73 -4.16
N LYS A 89 2.57 16.70 -4.67
CA LYS A 89 2.85 16.40 -6.08
C LYS A 89 2.31 15.03 -6.50
N ALA A 90 2.49 14.01 -5.66
CA ALA A 90 1.99 12.66 -5.95
C ALA A 90 0.46 12.61 -6.07
N VAL A 91 -0.24 13.44 -5.30
CA VAL A 91 -1.70 13.59 -5.36
C VAL A 91 -2.13 14.28 -6.66
N GLN A 92 -1.41 15.31 -7.07
CA GLN A 92 -1.66 16.03 -8.33
C GLN A 92 -1.43 15.13 -9.55
N GLU A 93 -0.31 14.41 -9.57
CA GLU A 93 0.07 13.47 -10.64
C GLU A 93 -1.04 12.42 -10.85
N VAL A 94 -1.40 11.67 -9.81
CA VAL A 94 -2.42 10.63 -9.93
C VAL A 94 -3.82 11.16 -10.23
N ARG A 95 -4.15 12.37 -9.75
CA ARG A 95 -5.43 13.00 -10.05
C ARG A 95 -5.53 13.37 -11.52
N GLY A 96 -4.44 13.83 -12.13
CA GLY A 96 -4.36 14.10 -13.58
C GLY A 96 -4.55 12.83 -14.42
N ALA A 97 -4.08 11.68 -13.94
CA ALA A 97 -4.18 10.40 -14.64
C ALA A 97 -5.63 9.87 -14.75
N VAL A 98 -6.53 10.28 -13.86
CA VAL A 98 -7.91 9.73 -13.77
C VAL A 98 -8.64 9.79 -15.11
N ALA A 99 -8.65 10.97 -15.76
CA ALA A 99 -9.36 11.17 -17.02
C ALA A 99 -8.71 10.39 -18.17
N HIS A 100 -7.38 10.42 -18.23
CA HIS A 100 -6.60 9.72 -19.25
C HIS A 100 -6.90 8.21 -19.26
N TYR A 101 -6.87 7.58 -18.08
CA TYR A 101 -7.13 6.14 -17.94
C TYR A 101 -8.62 5.77 -17.81
N ARG A 102 -9.54 6.74 -17.89
CA ARG A 102 -10.99 6.54 -17.63
C ARG A 102 -11.23 5.82 -16.30
N ALA A 103 -10.47 6.21 -15.27
CA ALA A 103 -10.57 5.66 -13.94
C ALA A 103 -11.69 6.34 -13.14
N SER A 104 -12.21 5.62 -12.16
CA SER A 104 -13.25 6.08 -11.24
C SER A 104 -12.69 6.50 -9.87
N ALA A 105 -11.44 6.14 -9.59
CA ALA A 105 -10.74 6.47 -8.36
C ALA A 105 -9.23 6.62 -8.60
N ALA A 106 -8.55 7.33 -7.70
CA ALA A 106 -7.12 7.54 -7.71
C ALA A 106 -6.53 7.27 -6.33
N TRP A 107 -5.46 6.48 -6.27
CA TRP A 107 -4.76 6.13 -5.04
C TRP A 107 -3.30 6.54 -5.09
N VAL A 108 -2.74 6.95 -3.96
CA VAL A 108 -1.29 7.04 -3.79
C VAL A 108 -0.88 5.99 -2.78
N VAL A 109 0.18 5.24 -3.05
CA VAL A 109 0.74 4.24 -2.13
C VAL A 109 2.18 4.60 -1.81
N THR A 110 2.58 4.52 -0.54
CA THR A 110 3.96 4.82 -0.13
C THR A 110 4.45 3.91 1.00
N ASN A 111 5.77 3.74 1.08
CA ASN A 111 6.44 3.13 2.23
C ASN A 111 6.66 4.12 3.40
N ARG A 112 6.24 5.38 3.26
CA ARG A 112 6.37 6.44 4.27
C ARG A 112 4.99 6.95 4.70
N ASP A 113 4.96 8.14 5.27
CA ASP A 113 3.72 8.86 5.51
C ASP A 113 3.61 10.04 4.54
N TYR A 114 2.54 10.82 4.65
CA TYR A 114 2.25 11.98 3.82
C TYR A 114 2.47 13.27 4.59
N THR A 115 2.64 14.38 3.89
CA THR A 115 2.59 15.70 4.53
C THR A 115 1.13 16.12 4.79
N GLU A 116 0.92 17.02 5.75
CA GLU A 116 -0.41 17.61 6.02
C GLU A 116 -1.05 18.22 4.77
N GLN A 117 -0.26 18.84 3.91
CA GLN A 117 -0.76 19.43 2.65
C GLN A 117 -1.20 18.34 1.67
N ALA A 118 -0.51 17.20 1.62
CA ALA A 118 -0.91 16.06 0.81
C ALA A 118 -2.23 15.45 1.31
N TYR A 119 -2.40 15.29 2.62
CA TYR A 119 -3.67 14.85 3.22
C TYR A 119 -4.84 15.79 2.86
N LYS A 120 -4.65 17.11 3.02
CA LYS A 120 -5.66 18.11 2.66
C LYS A 120 -6.04 18.06 1.18
N LEU A 121 -5.04 18.01 0.29
CA LEU A 121 -5.29 17.96 -1.15
C LEU A 121 -5.94 16.65 -1.60
N ALA A 122 -5.53 15.52 -1.00
CA ALA A 122 -6.13 14.23 -1.31
C ALA A 122 -7.61 14.19 -0.93
N LYS A 123 -7.96 14.74 0.23
CA LYS A 123 -9.35 14.88 0.67
C LYS A 123 -10.19 15.71 -0.32
N SER A 124 -9.70 16.87 -0.75
CA SER A 124 -10.44 17.72 -1.70
C SER A 124 -10.58 17.11 -3.09
N ASN A 125 -9.68 16.19 -3.47
CA ASN A 125 -9.66 15.55 -4.79
C ASN A 125 -10.14 14.10 -4.77
N ASN A 126 -10.71 13.63 -3.65
CA ASN A 126 -11.13 12.24 -3.46
C ASN A 126 -10.06 11.21 -3.87
N VAL A 127 -8.81 11.48 -3.50
CA VAL A 127 -7.66 10.59 -3.70
C VAL A 127 -7.44 9.80 -2.41
N ARG A 128 -7.37 8.46 -2.51
CA ARG A 128 -7.05 7.61 -1.36
C ARG A 128 -5.55 7.63 -1.12
N LEU A 129 -5.15 7.79 0.13
CA LEU A 129 -3.75 7.68 0.55
C LEU A 129 -3.56 6.38 1.32
N ILE A 130 -2.61 5.55 0.88
CA ILE A 130 -2.23 4.30 1.51
C ILE A 130 -0.81 4.49 2.05
N SER A 131 -0.73 4.83 3.34
CA SER A 131 0.53 5.08 4.03
C SER A 131 1.23 3.78 4.41
N ARG A 132 2.43 3.90 4.98
CA ARG A 132 3.23 2.78 5.48
C ARG A 132 2.43 1.83 6.37
N ASP A 133 1.67 2.36 7.32
CA ASP A 133 0.94 1.55 8.30
C ASP A 133 -0.14 0.70 7.61
N GLU A 134 -0.89 1.28 6.69
CA GLU A 134 -1.89 0.54 5.92
C GLU A 134 -1.22 -0.47 4.97
N LEU A 135 -0.12 -0.07 4.31
CA LEU A 135 0.65 -0.98 3.47
C LEU A 135 1.13 -2.20 4.27
N ILE A 136 1.63 -2.02 5.50
CA ILE A 136 2.04 -3.12 6.38
C ILE A 136 0.89 -4.10 6.62
N GLU A 137 -0.31 -3.61 6.92
CA GLU A 137 -1.47 -4.49 7.13
C GLU A 137 -1.82 -5.26 5.85
N MET A 138 -1.74 -4.61 4.68
CA MET A 138 -1.95 -5.27 3.39
C MET A 138 -0.91 -6.37 3.12
N LEU A 139 0.36 -6.15 3.48
CA LEU A 139 1.43 -7.14 3.34
C LEU A 139 1.23 -8.35 4.24
N LEU A 140 0.83 -8.12 5.49
CA LEU A 140 0.54 -9.20 6.45
C LEU A 140 -0.61 -10.07 5.94
N GLN A 141 -1.68 -9.47 5.45
CA GLN A 141 -2.81 -10.20 4.86
C GLN A 141 -2.39 -11.02 3.63
N MET A 142 -1.52 -10.47 2.77
CA MET A 142 -0.97 -11.23 1.64
C MET A 142 -0.19 -12.44 2.12
N LYS A 143 0.67 -12.29 3.13
CA LYS A 143 1.45 -13.41 3.70
C LYS A 143 0.55 -14.48 4.30
N GLU A 144 -0.46 -14.09 5.08
CA GLU A 144 -1.43 -15.02 5.68
C GLU A 144 -2.15 -15.84 4.60
N LYS A 145 -2.61 -15.20 3.52
CA LYS A 145 -3.23 -15.90 2.39
C LYS A 145 -2.27 -16.89 1.72
N VAL A 146 -1.03 -16.47 1.46
CA VAL A 146 -0.01 -17.35 0.87
C VAL A 146 0.28 -18.56 1.76
N LEU A 147 0.37 -18.36 3.08
CA LEU A 147 0.58 -19.44 4.04
C LEU A 147 -0.63 -20.38 4.12
N ALA A 148 -1.85 -19.85 4.08
CA ALA A 148 -3.07 -20.65 4.05
C ALA A 148 -3.14 -21.52 2.78
N SER A 149 -2.88 -20.95 1.61
CA SER A 149 -2.86 -21.70 0.34
C SER A 149 -1.81 -22.80 0.33
N LYS A 150 -0.61 -22.58 0.88
CA LYS A 150 0.43 -23.62 0.98
C LYS A 150 0.01 -24.80 1.88
N LYS A 151 -0.71 -24.53 2.97
CA LYS A 151 -1.21 -25.59 3.87
C LYS A 151 -2.26 -26.46 3.18
N THR A 152 -3.17 -25.86 2.42
CA THR A 152 -4.21 -26.61 1.68
C THR A 152 -3.59 -27.54 0.64
N VAL A 153 -2.67 -27.04 -0.17
CA VAL A 153 -1.98 -27.84 -1.21
C VAL A 153 -1.22 -29.01 -0.59
N ASN A 154 -0.45 -28.78 0.48
CA ASN A 154 0.32 -29.86 1.12
C ASN A 154 -0.58 -30.94 1.76
N ALA A 155 -1.76 -30.56 2.26
CA ALA A 155 -2.72 -31.52 2.80
C ALA A 155 -3.36 -32.40 1.70
N GLU A 156 -3.59 -31.84 0.50
CA GLU A 156 -4.13 -32.58 -0.65
C GLU A 156 -3.08 -33.48 -1.34
N THR A 157 -1.79 -33.18 -1.19
CA THR A 157 -0.70 -33.97 -1.81
C THR A 157 -0.13 -35.07 -0.88
N SER A 158 -0.61 -35.14 0.36
CA SER A 158 -0.18 -36.14 1.37
C SER A 158 -1.19 -37.29 1.53
N VAL A 159 -2.19 -37.37 0.65
CA VAL A 159 -3.20 -38.44 0.55
C VAL A 159 -2.97 -39.18 -0.77
#